data_AF-A0A2S0WHR5-F1
#
_entry.id   AF-A0A2S0WHR5-F1
#
_cell.length_a   1.000
_cell.length_b   1.000
_cell.length_c   1.000
_cell.angle_alpha   90.00
_cell.angle_beta   90.00
_cell.angle_gamma   90.00
#
_symmetry.space_group_name_H-M   'P 1'
#
loop_
_entity.id
_entity.type
_entity.pdbx_description
1 polymer ?
#
loop_
_entity_poly.entity_id
_entity_poly.type
_entity_poly.pdbx_seq_one_letter_code
_entity_poly.pdbx_strand_id
1 'polypeptide(L)'
;MTEPQTITADHVRSLLDAGPGATIGLIEGRVEVISAEQADTDAYLGALTVIAQDDLADELGEDPTDEQISAEAEALTTQAQQIGG
;
A
#
# COMPACT_ATOMS: atom_id res chain seq x y z
N MET A 1 15.86 8.75 13.33
CA MET A 1 15.63 8.87 11.88
C MET A 1 14.58 7.83 11.59
N THR A 2 13.37 8.26 11.26
CA THR A 2 12.30 7.35 10.82
C THR A 2 12.82 6.64 9.58
N GLU A 3 12.71 5.31 9.53
CA GLU A 3 13.11 4.57 8.33
C GLU A 3 12.30 5.11 7.14
N PRO A 4 12.91 5.27 5.95
CA PRO A 4 12.22 5.82 4.79
C PRO A 4 10.99 4.99 4.48
N GLN A 5 9.85 5.66 4.28
CA GLN A 5 8.57 5.07 3.94
C GLN A 5 8.68 4.40 2.56
N THR A 6 9.06 3.12 2.56
CA THR A 6 9.40 2.37 1.36
C THR A 6 8.33 1.33 1.12
N ILE A 7 7.68 1.42 -0.03
CA ILE A 7 6.71 0.43 -0.51
C ILE A 7 7.50 -0.55 -1.37
N THR A 8 7.44 -1.83 -1.03
CA THR A 8 8.15 -2.90 -1.74
C THR A 8 7.18 -3.69 -2.61
N ALA A 9 7.71 -4.47 -3.55
CA ALA A 9 6.92 -5.40 -4.34
C ALA A 9 6.12 -6.38 -3.47
N ASP A 10 6.63 -6.73 -2.28
CA ASP A 10 5.92 -7.61 -1.35
C ASP A 10 4.69 -6.94 -0.73
N HIS A 11 4.71 -5.62 -0.49
CA HIS A 11 3.52 -4.89 -0.07
C HIS A 11 2.46 -4.85 -1.15
N VAL A 12 2.86 -4.65 -2.41
CA VAL A 12 1.95 -4.65 -3.57
C VAL A 12 1.31 -6.03 -3.74
N ARG A 13 2.10 -7.10 -3.71
CA ARG A 13 1.58 -8.49 -3.75
C ARG A 13 0.64 -8.77 -2.58
N SER A 14 1.04 -8.39 -1.37
CA SER A 14 0.21 -8.58 -0.17
C SER A 14 -1.10 -7.82 -0.25
N LEU A 15 -1.11 -6.63 -0.86
CA LEU A 15 -2.33 -5.86 -1.08
C LEU A 15 -3.26 -6.57 -2.08
N LEU A 16 -2.72 -7.05 -3.21
CA LEU A 16 -3.50 -7.81 -4.20
C LEU A 16 -4.08 -9.10 -3.61
N ASP A 17 -3.28 -9.82 -2.81
CA ASP A 17 -3.70 -11.05 -2.12
C ASP A 17 -4.73 -10.81 -1.01
N ALA A 18 -4.70 -9.63 -0.36
CA ALA A 18 -5.66 -9.27 0.69
C ALA A 18 -7.08 -9.04 0.15
N GLY A 19 -7.20 -8.74 -1.15
CA GLY A 19 -8.48 -8.61 -1.83
C GLY A 19 -9.20 -7.27 -1.60
N PRO A 20 -10.44 -7.14 -2.10
CA PRO A 20 -11.15 -5.87 -2.19
C PRO A 20 -11.39 -5.23 -0.82
N GLY A 21 -11.27 -3.91 -0.77
CA GLY A 21 -11.35 -3.13 0.47
C GLY A 21 -10.09 -3.15 1.34
N ALA A 22 -9.04 -3.89 0.96
CA ALA A 22 -7.72 -3.72 1.56
C ALA A 22 -7.04 -2.45 1.02
N THR A 23 -6.11 -1.89 1.80
CA THR A 23 -5.37 -0.67 1.42
C THR A 23 -3.92 -0.76 1.88
N ILE A 24 -2.99 -0.10 1.18
CA ILE A 24 -1.68 0.22 1.74
C ILE A 24 -1.81 1.56 2.46
N GLY A 25 -1.49 1.56 3.76
CA GLY A 25 -1.56 2.73 4.62
C GLY A 25 -0.22 3.05 5.27
N LEU A 26 -0.09 4.32 5.68
CA LEU A 26 1.03 4.83 6.43
C LEU A 26 0.59 5.13 7.88
N ILE A 27 1.22 4.46 8.84
CA ILE A 27 0.93 4.57 10.27
C ILE A 27 2.22 4.72 11.04
N GLU A 28 2.34 5.79 11.84
CA GLU A 28 3.55 6.08 12.62
C GLU A 28 4.85 6.09 11.79
N GLY A 29 4.74 6.46 10.50
CA GLY A 29 5.86 6.45 9.57
C GLY A 29 6.25 5.07 9.02
N ARG A 30 5.43 4.03 9.24
CA ARG A 30 5.59 2.69 8.67
C ARG A 30 4.51 2.43 7.62
N VAL A 31 4.91 1.77 6.54
CA VAL A 31 4.01 1.28 5.49
C VAL A 31 3.46 -0.08 5.93
N GLU A 32 2.15 -0.26 5.84
CA GLU A 32 1.50 -1.52 6.16
C GLU A 32 0.31 -1.79 5.23
N VAL A 33 0.02 -3.06 4.96
CA VAL A 33 -1.21 -3.49 4.28
C VAL A 33 -2.29 -3.67 5.34
N ILE A 34 -3.40 -2.97 5.15
CA ILE A 34 -4.53 -2.92 6.07
C ILE A 34 -5.70 -3.59 5.36
N SER A 35 -6.10 -4.76 5.86
CA SER A 35 -7.32 -5.41 5.35
C SER A 35 -8.57 -4.60 5.72
N ALA A 36 -9.67 -4.85 5.00
CA ALA A 36 -10.96 -4.23 5.30
C ALA A 36 -11.40 -4.45 6.76
N GLU A 37 -11.09 -5.61 7.34
CA GLU A 37 -11.42 -5.94 8.73
C GLU A 37 -10.55 -5.18 9.75
N GLN A 38 -9.31 -4.84 9.39
CA GLN A 38 -8.39 -4.09 10.25
C GLN A 38 -8.65 -2.58 10.23
N ALA A 39 -9.17 -2.06 9.11
CA ALA A 39 -9.38 -0.62 8.90
C ALA A 39 -10.27 0.03 9.97
N ASP A 40 -11.24 -0.72 10.52
CA ASP A 40 -12.15 -0.26 11.56
C ASP A 40 -11.60 -0.38 12.99
N THR A 41 -10.38 -0.88 13.16
CA THR A 41 -9.78 -1.06 14.49
C THR A 41 -8.98 0.16 14.92
N ASP A 42 -8.91 0.40 16.24
CA ASP A 42 -8.19 1.55 16.83
C ASP A 42 -6.71 1.65 16.40
N ALA A 43 -6.09 0.53 16.01
CA ALA A 43 -4.70 0.50 15.57
C ALA A 43 -4.46 1.15 14.19
N TYR A 44 -5.48 1.17 13.33
CA TYR A 44 -5.42 1.70 11.97
C TYR A 44 -6.31 2.94 11.77
N LEU A 45 -7.04 3.33 12.82
CA LEU A 45 -7.79 4.58 12.87
C LEU A 45 -6.84 5.78 12.73
N GLY A 46 -6.93 6.48 11.60
CA GLY A 46 -6.05 7.61 11.26
C GLY A 46 -4.84 7.24 10.40
N ALA A 47 -4.77 6.00 9.91
CA ALA A 47 -3.83 5.64 8.85
C ALA A 47 -4.02 6.55 7.64
N LEU A 48 -2.92 7.02 7.07
CA LEU A 48 -2.96 7.74 5.80
C LEU A 48 -2.95 6.71 4.66
N THR A 49 -4.06 6.60 3.95
CA THR A 49 -4.18 5.71 2.80
C THR A 49 -3.31 6.20 1.66
N VAL A 50 -2.47 5.30 1.13
CA VAL A 50 -1.65 5.55 -0.07
C VAL A 50 -2.42 5.07 -1.30
N ILE A 51 -2.85 3.81 -1.32
CA ILE A 51 -3.62 3.22 -2.42
C ILE A 51 -4.56 2.11 -1.92
N ALA A 52 -5.72 1.97 -2.55
CA ALA A 52 -6.63 0.86 -2.31
C ALA A 52 -6.35 -0.32 -3.24
N GLN A 53 -6.70 -1.53 -2.80
CA GLN A 53 -6.53 -2.74 -3.61
C GLN A 53 -7.28 -2.64 -4.94
N ASP A 54 -8.49 -2.09 -4.92
CA ASP A 54 -9.31 -1.94 -6.13
C ASP A 54 -8.64 -0.99 -7.15
N ASP A 55 -8.12 0.15 -6.70
CA ASP A 55 -7.39 1.10 -7.57
C ASP A 55 -6.11 0.47 -8.12
N LEU A 56 -5.36 -0.25 -7.27
CA LEU A 56 -4.15 -0.95 -7.67
C LEU A 56 -4.45 -2.05 -8.71
N ALA A 57 -5.53 -2.80 -8.52
CA ALA A 57 -5.96 -3.84 -9.46
C ALA A 57 -6.43 -3.24 -10.80
N ASP A 58 -7.06 -2.08 -10.78
CA ASP A 58 -7.42 -1.35 -12.01
C ASP A 58 -6.18 -0.88 -12.78
N GLU A 59 -5.11 -0.49 -12.08
CA GLU A 59 -3.87 0.00 -12.70
C GLU A 59 -2.98 -1.14 -13.22
N LEU A 60 -2.89 -2.25 -12.48
CA LEU A 60 -2.04 -3.40 -12.78
C LEU A 60 -2.73 -4.51 -13.62
N GLY A 61 -4.05 -4.63 -13.52
CA GLY A 61 -4.83 -5.74 -14.07
C GLY A 61 -4.80 -7.01 -13.20
N GLU A 62 -5.45 -8.08 -13.69
CA GLU A 62 -5.65 -9.34 -12.93
C GLU A 62 -4.36 -10.15 -12.68
N ASP A 63 -3.36 -10.05 -13.57
CA ASP A 63 -2.12 -10.84 -13.50
C ASP A 63 -0.88 -10.00 -13.86
N PRO A 64 -0.46 -9.07 -12.97
CA PRO A 64 0.70 -8.24 -13.24
C PRO A 64 2.00 -9.04 -13.18
N THR A 65 2.93 -8.68 -14.06
CA THR A 65 4.28 -9.23 -14.04
C THR A 65 5.10 -8.68 -12.86
N ASP A 66 6.14 -9.40 -12.43
CA ASP A 66 7.05 -8.95 -11.36
C ASP A 66 7.69 -7.58 -11.65
N GLU A 67 7.94 -7.27 -12.92
CA GLU A 67 8.48 -5.98 -13.36
C GLU A 67 7.46 -4.85 -13.15
N GLN A 68 6.18 -5.08 -13.49
CA GLN A 68 5.11 -4.12 -13.24
C GLN A 68 4.89 -3.91 -11.74
N ILE A 69 4.87 -4.98 -10.94
CA ILE A 69 4.74 -4.91 -9.47
C ILE A 69 5.89 -4.08 -8.87
N SER A 70 7.12 -4.28 -9.35
CA SER A 70 8.29 -3.56 -8.85
C SER A 70 8.25 -2.08 -9.24
N ALA A 71 7.88 -1.77 -10.49
CA ALA A 71 7.74 -0.39 -10.96
C ALA A 71 6.64 0.36 -10.18
N GLU A 72 5.53 -0.32 -9.91
CA GLU A 72 4.42 0.25 -9.12
C GLU A 72 4.84 0.52 -7.67
N ALA A 73 5.58 -0.40 -7.05
CA ALA A 73 6.12 -0.19 -5.71
C ALA A 73 7.04 1.05 -5.62
N GLU A 74 7.86 1.33 -6.64
CA GLU A 74 8.70 2.53 -6.71
C GLU A 74 7.86 3.81 -6.87
N ALA A 75 6.82 3.77 -7.70
CA ALA A 75 5.89 4.88 -7.88
C ALA A 75 5.15 5.21 -6.58
N LEU A 76 4.59 4.19 -5.92
CA LEU A 76 3.92 4.31 -4.63
C LEU A 76 4.87 4.80 -3.54
N THR A 77 6.12 4.34 -3.52
CA THR A 77 7.15 4.84 -2.59
C THR A 77 7.37 6.35 -2.73
N THR A 78 7.36 6.85 -3.97
CA THR A 78 7.48 8.29 -4.24
C THR A 78 6.24 9.04 -3.75
N GLN A 79 5.05 8.48 -3.98
CA GLN A 79 3.78 9.05 -3.52
C GLN A 79 3.70 9.10 -1.98
N ALA A 80 4.04 8.02 -1.28
CA ALA A 80 4.04 7.94 0.18
C ALA A 80 4.94 9.02 0.80
N GLN A 81 6.14 9.21 0.24
CA GLN A 81 7.06 10.25 0.70
C GLN A 81 6.52 11.68 0.52
N GLN A 82 5.61 11.92 -0.44
CA GLN A 82 4.94 13.22 -0.59
C GLN A 82 3.84 13.43 0.44
N ILE A 83 3.20 12.35 0.90
CA ILE A 83 2.13 12.38 1.90
C ILE A 83 2.70 12.53 3.33
N GLY A 84 3.82 11.87 3.62
CA GLY A 84 4.46 11.85 4.94
C GLY A 84 5.54 12.91 5.17
N GLY A 85 5.76 13.82 4.22
CA GLY A 85 6.78 14.88 4.24
C GLY A 85 6.44 16.08 5.12
#